data_AF-A0A9X0DAC8-F1
#
_entry.id   AF-A0A9X0DAC8-F1
#
_cell.length_a   1.000
_cell.length_b   1.000
_cell.length_c   1.000
_cell.angle_alpha   90.00
_cell.angle_beta   90.00
_cell.angle_gamma   90.00
#
_symmetry.space_group_name_H-M   'P 1'
#
loop_
_entity.id
_entity.type
_entity.pdbx_description
1 polymer ?
#
loop_
_entity_poly.entity_id
_entity_poly.type
_entity_poly.pdbx_seq_one_letter_code
_entity_poly.pdbx_strand_id
1 'polypeptide(L)'
;MAATTAPYGSWVSPITSDVVIKESISLMEVRIDPFQADKVFWSEMRPEEDGRYVVCSWSEGEKGFQSLTPDNFSSRTLVHEYGGGAFFVHKYRIYFSNYEDQRMYCQKLKKSGSPPVPLTPPKDKKWRYADGTLFKKHIIVCVREDHEVLSEEVSEAQTSLVSINRKTKKQFVLVSGANFYSTPKVSQQWYLGLGAVESPQYAMG
;
A
#
# COMPACT_ATOMS: atom_id res chain seq x y z
N MET A 1 -1.64 -49.13 8.86
CA MET A 1 -1.28 -48.57 10.18
C MET A 1 -2.56 -48.40 10.97
N ALA A 2 -2.67 -49.00 12.15
CA ALA A 2 -3.83 -48.82 13.02
C ALA A 2 -3.77 -47.44 13.68
N ALA A 3 -4.90 -46.75 13.80
CA ALA A 3 -4.97 -45.46 14.48
C ALA A 3 -4.64 -45.65 15.98
N THR A 4 -3.78 -44.79 16.52
CA THR A 4 -3.39 -44.81 17.94
C THR A 4 -4.22 -43.82 18.72
N THR A 5 -4.80 -44.22 19.85
CA THR A 5 -5.53 -43.34 20.77
C THR A 5 -4.54 -42.56 21.64
N ALA A 6 -4.73 -41.25 21.76
CA ALA A 6 -4.02 -40.41 22.72
C ALA A 6 -4.92 -39.27 23.22
N PRO A 7 -4.60 -38.63 24.37
CA PRO A 7 -5.33 -37.47 24.88
C PRO A 7 -5.46 -36.33 23.85
N TYR A 8 -6.51 -35.51 23.99
CA TYR A 8 -6.65 -34.31 23.18
C TYR A 8 -5.45 -33.38 23.38
N GLY A 9 -4.87 -32.89 22.28
CA GLY A 9 -3.72 -31.98 22.28
C GLY A 9 -2.35 -32.65 22.33
N SER A 10 -2.25 -33.98 22.43
CA SER A 10 -0.97 -34.72 22.46
C SER A 10 -0.71 -35.60 21.24
N TRP A 11 -1.52 -35.47 20.19
CA TRP A 11 -1.24 -36.08 18.91
C TRP A 11 0.04 -35.48 18.31
N VAL A 12 0.98 -36.34 17.94
CA VAL A 12 2.19 -35.90 17.25
C VAL A 12 1.78 -35.32 15.90
N SER A 13 1.87 -34.00 15.79
CA SER A 13 1.57 -33.27 14.56
C SER A 13 2.82 -33.19 13.68
N PRO A 14 2.74 -33.58 12.41
CA PRO A 14 3.81 -33.28 11.45
C PRO A 14 3.87 -31.78 11.10
N ILE A 15 2.82 -31.01 11.44
CA ILE A 15 2.78 -29.55 11.28
C ILE A 15 3.41 -28.92 12.52
N THR A 16 4.65 -28.45 12.37
CA THR A 16 5.40 -27.72 13.40
C THR A 16 5.13 -26.22 13.31
N SER A 17 5.48 -25.45 14.36
CA SER A 17 5.44 -23.99 14.33
C SER A 17 6.26 -23.40 13.17
N ASP A 18 7.39 -24.01 12.85
CA ASP A 18 8.26 -23.56 11.75
C ASP A 18 7.60 -23.75 10.38
N VAL A 19 6.85 -24.85 10.18
CA VAL A 19 6.08 -25.09 8.94
C VAL A 19 4.99 -24.02 8.79
N VAL A 20 4.26 -23.73 9.86
CA VAL A 20 3.20 -22.70 9.84
C VAL A 20 3.75 -21.32 9.49
N ILE A 21 4.93 -20.95 10.02
CA ILE A 21 5.56 -19.65 9.73
C ILE A 21 6.05 -19.61 8.28
N LYS A 22 6.74 -20.66 7.81
CA LYS A 22 7.33 -20.71 6.46
C LYS A 22 6.31 -20.75 5.33
N GLU A 23 5.15 -21.35 5.55
CA GLU A 23 4.10 -21.47 4.52
C GLU A 23 3.14 -20.27 4.46
N SER A 24 3.30 -19.26 5.31
CA SER A 24 2.36 -18.14 5.42
C SER A 24 2.62 -16.97 4.47
N ILE A 25 2.91 -17.25 3.20
CA ILE A 25 2.95 -16.20 2.16
C ILE A 25 1.52 -15.78 1.84
N SER A 26 1.18 -14.53 2.16
CA SER A 26 -0.14 -13.94 1.84
C SER A 26 -0.05 -13.08 0.60
N LEU A 27 -0.83 -13.41 -0.43
CA LEU A 27 -0.99 -12.61 -1.65
C LEU A 27 -2.13 -11.63 -1.45
N MET A 28 -1.83 -10.34 -1.63
CA MET A 28 -2.76 -9.24 -1.38
C MET A 28 -2.72 -8.24 -2.53
N GLU A 29 -3.74 -7.36 -2.58
CA GLU A 29 -3.75 -6.18 -3.45
C GLU A 29 -3.36 -6.44 -4.91
N VAL A 30 -4.07 -7.36 -5.59
CA VAL A 30 -3.83 -7.59 -7.02
C VAL A 30 -4.12 -6.32 -7.82
N ARG A 31 -3.22 -5.97 -8.74
CA ARG A 31 -3.28 -4.79 -9.61
C ARG A 31 -2.86 -5.14 -11.03
N ILE A 32 -3.40 -4.39 -11.99
CA ILE A 32 -3.04 -4.43 -13.42
C ILE A 32 -2.66 -3.02 -13.84
N ASP A 33 -1.61 -2.87 -14.64
CA ASP A 33 -1.32 -1.62 -15.34
C ASP A 33 -2.10 -1.65 -16.67
N PRO A 34 -3.02 -0.71 -16.95
CA PRO A 34 -3.77 -0.70 -18.21
C PRO A 34 -2.90 -0.65 -19.47
N PHE A 35 -1.60 -0.34 -19.34
CA PHE A 35 -0.61 -0.32 -20.42
C PHE A 35 0.20 -1.63 -20.55
N GLN A 36 -0.06 -2.62 -19.69
CA GLN A 36 0.59 -3.94 -19.61
C GLN A 36 -0.47 -4.98 -19.21
N ALA A 37 -1.43 -5.24 -20.10
CA ALA A 37 -2.58 -6.10 -19.80
C ALA A 37 -2.21 -7.58 -19.57
N ASP A 38 -1.06 -7.99 -20.08
CA ASP A 38 -0.44 -9.31 -19.95
C ASP A 38 0.33 -9.47 -18.63
N LYS A 39 0.37 -8.43 -17.79
CA LYS A 39 1.18 -8.40 -16.57
C LYS A 39 0.33 -8.12 -15.33
N VAL A 40 0.45 -8.99 -14.34
CA VAL A 40 -0.21 -8.86 -13.04
C VAL A 40 0.80 -8.46 -11.98
N PHE A 41 0.35 -7.68 -11.01
CA PHE A 41 1.13 -7.24 -9.85
C PHE A 41 0.37 -7.54 -8.58
N TRP A 42 1.07 -7.90 -7.51
CA TRP A 42 0.46 -8.13 -6.19
C TRP A 42 1.46 -7.78 -5.09
N SER A 43 0.97 -7.68 -3.86
CA SER A 43 1.81 -7.56 -2.66
C SER A 43 1.95 -8.93 -1.99
N GLU A 44 3.15 -9.27 -1.57
CA GLU A 44 3.46 -10.43 -0.71
C GLU A 44 4.01 -9.96 0.63
N MET A 45 3.46 -10.46 1.73
CA MET A 45 4.11 -10.36 3.04
C MET A 45 5.11 -11.51 3.17
N ARG A 46 6.34 -11.20 3.59
CA ARG A 46 7.44 -12.18 3.68
C ARG A 46 7.93 -12.31 5.13
N PRO A 47 7.50 -13.35 5.87
CA PRO A 47 7.91 -13.54 7.26
C PRO A 47 9.43 -13.65 7.43
N GLU A 48 10.11 -14.33 6.49
CA GLU A 48 11.56 -14.53 6.53
C GLU A 48 12.37 -13.27 6.18
N GLU A 49 11.72 -12.21 5.68
CA GLU A 49 12.33 -10.93 5.33
C GLU A 49 11.83 -9.82 6.27
N ASP A 50 11.87 -10.07 7.59
CA ASP A 50 11.41 -9.15 8.65
C ASP A 50 9.94 -8.71 8.50
N GLY A 51 9.11 -9.59 7.93
CA GLY A 51 7.69 -9.30 7.67
C GLY A 51 7.46 -8.21 6.63
N ARG A 52 8.46 -7.87 5.79
CA ARG A 52 8.32 -6.80 4.79
C ARG A 52 7.31 -7.16 3.70
N TYR A 53 6.76 -6.12 3.08
CA TYR A 53 5.80 -6.23 1.99
C TYR A 53 6.49 -5.97 0.64
N VAL A 54 6.40 -6.93 -0.27
CA VAL A 54 7.09 -6.94 -1.56
C VAL A 54 6.08 -6.87 -2.69
N VAL A 55 6.23 -5.89 -3.57
CA VAL A 55 5.48 -5.88 -4.83
C VAL A 55 6.11 -6.90 -5.75
N CYS A 56 5.33 -7.89 -6.16
CA CYS A 56 5.72 -8.92 -7.11
C CYS A 56 5.01 -8.70 -8.44
N SER A 57 5.53 -9.31 -9.50
CA SER A 57 4.87 -9.32 -10.81
C SER A 57 5.10 -10.60 -11.58
N TRP A 58 4.14 -10.95 -12.41
CA TRP A 58 4.23 -12.05 -13.35
C TRP A 58 3.60 -11.63 -14.67
N SER A 59 4.19 -12.05 -15.78
CA SER A 59 3.71 -11.76 -17.13
C SER A 59 3.41 -13.07 -17.85
N GLU A 60 2.40 -13.07 -18.72
CA GLU A 60 2.06 -14.24 -19.53
C GLU A 60 3.28 -14.76 -20.31
N GLY A 61 3.54 -16.06 -20.24
CA GLY A 61 4.69 -16.71 -20.88
C GLY A 61 5.99 -16.72 -20.06
N GLU A 62 6.05 -16.04 -18.91
CA GLU A 62 7.19 -16.14 -17.98
C GLU A 62 7.09 -17.41 -17.11
N LYS A 63 8.21 -18.12 -16.93
CA LYS A 63 8.29 -19.36 -16.12
C LYS A 63 8.18 -19.14 -14.60
N GLY A 64 8.18 -17.88 -14.15
CA GLY A 64 8.14 -17.52 -12.74
C GLY A 64 7.88 -16.03 -12.56
N PHE A 65 7.75 -15.59 -11.32
CA PHE A 65 7.48 -14.20 -10.97
C PHE A 65 8.75 -13.45 -10.55
N GLN A 66 8.65 -12.13 -10.50
CA GLN A 66 9.74 -11.22 -10.12
C GLN A 66 9.36 -10.45 -8.86
N SER A 67 10.26 -10.41 -7.87
CA SER A 67 10.21 -9.45 -6.77
C SER A 67 10.69 -8.07 -7.26
N LEU A 68 9.88 -7.03 -7.07
CA LEU A 68 10.16 -5.69 -7.59
C LEU A 68 10.53 -4.68 -6.50
N THR A 69 10.12 -4.87 -5.25
CA THR A 69 10.50 -3.97 -4.14
C THR A 69 11.95 -4.24 -3.71
N PRO A 70 12.87 -3.25 -3.76
CA PRO A 70 14.25 -3.43 -3.31
C PRO A 70 14.34 -3.80 -1.83
N ASP A 71 15.44 -4.45 -1.43
CA ASP A 71 15.59 -5.07 -0.10
C ASP A 71 15.46 -4.10 1.07
N ASN A 72 15.87 -2.84 0.89
CA ASN A 72 15.76 -1.79 1.91
C ASN A 72 14.41 -1.05 1.91
N PHE A 73 13.40 -1.59 1.22
CA PHE A 73 12.06 -1.05 1.16
C PHE A 73 11.01 -2.11 1.52
N SER A 74 9.92 -1.63 2.11
CA SER A 74 8.72 -2.42 2.40
C SER A 74 7.51 -1.63 1.90
N SER A 75 6.78 -2.18 0.93
CA SER A 75 5.60 -1.56 0.32
C SER A 75 4.38 -1.70 1.23
N ARG A 76 4.37 -0.97 2.34
CA ARG A 76 3.33 -0.99 3.37
C ARG A 76 3.10 0.41 3.92
N THR A 77 1.84 0.73 4.17
CA THR A 77 1.42 2.00 4.78
C THR A 77 0.72 1.76 6.12
N LEU A 78 0.76 2.76 6.99
CA LEU A 78 0.05 2.84 8.28
C LEU A 78 -1.16 3.78 8.21
N VAL A 79 -1.60 4.19 7.02
CA VAL A 79 -2.89 4.88 6.88
C VAL A 79 -4.00 3.98 7.44
N HIS A 80 -4.90 4.55 8.22
CA HIS A 80 -5.96 3.88 8.98
C HIS A 80 -5.46 2.85 10.00
N GLU A 81 -4.15 2.82 10.33
CA GLU A 81 -3.46 1.86 11.22
C GLU A 81 -3.53 0.38 10.81
N TYR A 82 -4.53 -0.03 10.04
CA TYR A 82 -4.65 -1.34 9.41
C TYR A 82 -3.75 -1.48 8.18
N GLY A 83 -3.49 -0.36 7.49
CA GLY A 83 -2.85 -0.36 6.18
C GLY A 83 -3.78 -0.79 5.04
N GLY A 84 -3.22 -0.87 3.84
CA GLY A 84 -3.96 -1.13 2.60
C GLY A 84 -3.79 -0.03 1.57
N GLY A 85 -3.91 -0.36 0.29
CA GLY A 85 -3.68 0.59 -0.81
C GLY A 85 -2.24 1.07 -0.86
N ALA A 86 -1.29 0.25 -0.39
CA ALA A 86 0.10 0.64 -0.23
C ALA A 86 0.80 0.87 -1.57
N PHE A 87 0.29 0.28 -2.67
CA PHE A 87 0.83 0.51 -4.00
C PHE A 87 -0.23 0.58 -5.10
N PHE A 88 0.16 1.20 -6.21
CA PHE A 88 -0.53 1.10 -7.48
C PHE A 88 0.48 1.12 -8.65
N VAL A 89 0.04 0.63 -9.80
CA VAL A 89 0.84 0.58 -11.03
C VAL A 89 0.18 1.40 -12.12
N HIS A 90 0.99 2.14 -12.88
CA HIS A 90 0.49 2.88 -14.03
C HIS A 90 1.62 3.33 -14.96
N LYS A 91 1.48 3.11 -16.28
CA LYS A 91 2.46 3.55 -17.30
C LYS A 91 3.88 3.09 -16.97
N TYR A 92 4.05 1.78 -16.78
CA TYR A 92 5.34 1.11 -16.55
C TYR A 92 6.08 1.59 -15.29
N ARG A 93 5.32 1.92 -14.25
CA ARG A 93 5.83 2.38 -12.95
C ARG A 93 5.04 1.77 -11.82
N ILE A 94 5.74 1.54 -10.72
CA ILE A 94 5.16 1.27 -9.41
C ILE A 94 5.24 2.54 -8.59
N TYR A 95 4.14 2.85 -7.94
CA TYR A 95 4.05 3.86 -6.90
C TYR A 95 3.72 3.14 -5.62
N PHE A 96 4.47 3.39 -4.55
CA PHE A 96 4.24 2.70 -3.30
C PHE A 96 4.60 3.57 -2.10
N SER A 97 3.93 3.35 -0.98
CA SER A 97 4.28 3.91 0.30
C SER A 97 5.29 2.99 0.99
N ASN A 98 6.42 3.54 1.41
CA ASN A 98 7.45 2.79 2.10
C ASN A 98 7.19 2.78 3.61
N TYR A 99 7.30 1.61 4.23
CA TYR A 99 6.95 1.43 5.65
C TYR A 99 7.80 2.28 6.59
N GLU A 100 9.12 2.31 6.36
CA GLU A 100 10.10 2.90 7.27
C GLU A 100 9.94 4.42 7.46
N ASP A 101 9.51 5.12 6.41
CA ASP A 101 9.39 6.57 6.40
C ASP A 101 7.98 7.07 6.03
N GLN A 102 7.05 6.16 5.71
CA GLN A 102 5.68 6.44 5.27
C GLN A 102 5.58 7.36 4.03
N ARG A 103 6.67 7.54 3.29
CA ARG A 103 6.72 8.38 2.10
C ARG A 103 6.27 7.60 0.88
N MET A 104 5.69 8.32 -0.09
CA MET A 104 5.36 7.72 -1.39
C MET A 104 6.55 7.80 -2.35
N TYR A 105 6.89 6.68 -2.94
CA TYR A 105 7.99 6.50 -3.90
C TYR A 105 7.46 6.18 -5.30
N CYS A 106 8.29 6.46 -6.31
CA CYS A 106 8.08 6.05 -7.69
C CYS A 106 9.27 5.21 -8.16
N GLN A 107 8.99 4.00 -8.63
CA GLN A 107 9.95 3.10 -9.25
C GLN A 107 9.59 2.85 -10.72
N LYS A 108 10.59 2.84 -11.61
CA LYS A 108 10.38 2.57 -13.04
C LYS A 108 10.58 1.07 -13.31
N LEU A 109 9.66 0.45 -14.05
CA LEU A 109 9.76 -0.97 -14.39
C LEU A 109 10.77 -1.26 -15.52
N LYS A 110 10.85 -0.39 -16.55
CA LYS A 110 11.71 -0.61 -17.72
C LYS A 110 13.22 -0.41 -17.48
N LYS A 111 13.63 0.04 -16.28
CA LYS A 111 15.04 0.19 -15.89
C LYS A 111 15.28 -0.58 -14.61
N SER A 112 15.48 -1.89 -14.74
CA SER A 112 16.01 -2.75 -13.67
C SER A 112 17.19 -2.03 -13.00
N GLY A 113 17.18 -1.97 -11.66
CA GLY A 113 18.26 -1.39 -10.84
C GLY A 113 18.20 0.12 -10.56
N SER A 114 17.28 0.90 -11.15
CA SER A 114 17.13 2.31 -10.74
C SER A 114 16.43 2.39 -9.36
N PRO A 115 17.01 3.07 -8.35
CA PRO A 115 16.42 3.13 -7.03
C PRO A 115 15.07 3.88 -7.05
N PRO A 116 14.12 3.51 -6.16
CA PRO A 116 12.88 4.26 -5.96
C PRO A 116 13.16 5.73 -5.65
N VAL A 117 12.42 6.65 -6.26
CA VAL A 117 12.55 8.10 -6.03
C VAL A 117 11.39 8.61 -5.20
N PRO A 118 11.62 9.31 -4.08
CA PRO A 118 10.53 9.83 -3.26
C PRO A 118 9.80 10.98 -3.97
N LEU A 119 8.47 10.94 -3.89
CA LEU A 119 7.55 11.93 -4.43
C LEU A 119 7.06 12.93 -3.38
N THR A 120 7.13 12.56 -2.10
CA THR A 120 6.65 13.34 -0.97
C THR A 120 7.81 13.92 -0.15
N PRO A 121 7.56 14.97 0.67
CA PRO A 121 8.55 15.56 1.57
C PRO A 121 9.24 14.54 2.48
N PRO A 122 10.37 14.90 3.10
CA PRO A 122 11.10 14.03 4.03
C PRO A 122 10.26 13.68 5.29
N LYS A 123 10.80 12.76 6.10
CA LYS A 123 10.13 12.16 7.28
C LYS A 123 9.85 13.16 8.42
N ASP A 124 10.45 14.35 8.38
CA ASP A 124 10.10 15.45 9.30
C ASP A 124 8.61 15.81 9.19
N LYS A 125 8.02 15.61 8.01
CA LYS A 125 6.58 15.59 7.82
C LYS A 125 5.99 14.26 8.25
N LYS A 126 5.16 14.28 9.30
CA LYS A 126 4.40 13.13 9.80
C LYS A 126 3.18 12.83 8.90
N TRP A 127 3.41 12.71 7.60
CA TRP A 127 2.38 12.43 6.61
C TRP A 127 2.45 10.98 6.15
N ARG A 128 1.28 10.34 6.03
CA ARG A 128 1.15 8.97 5.53
C ARG A 128 0.28 8.96 4.28
N TYR A 129 0.51 8.04 3.36
CA TYR A 129 -0.17 8.03 2.07
C TYR A 129 -0.64 6.62 1.69
N ALA A 130 -1.82 6.53 1.08
CA ALA A 130 -2.39 5.29 0.61
C ALA A 130 -3.30 5.53 -0.60
N ASP A 131 -3.78 4.45 -1.21
CA ASP A 131 -4.90 4.46 -2.15
C ASP A 131 -4.65 5.41 -3.34
N GLY A 132 -3.47 5.30 -3.95
CA GLY A 132 -3.07 6.15 -5.06
C GLY A 132 -3.67 5.75 -6.42
N THR A 133 -3.93 6.74 -7.26
CA THR A 133 -4.26 6.57 -8.68
C THR A 133 -3.69 7.71 -9.52
N LEU A 134 -3.51 7.48 -10.82
CA LEU A 134 -2.99 8.51 -11.72
C LEU A 134 -4.13 9.29 -12.39
N PHE A 135 -4.18 10.59 -12.13
CA PHE A 135 -4.97 11.56 -12.86
C PHE A 135 -4.14 12.22 -13.97
N LYS A 136 -4.62 12.11 -15.21
CA LYS A 136 -3.92 12.57 -16.42
C LYS A 136 -2.48 12.02 -16.48
N LYS A 137 -1.50 12.84 -16.89
CA LYS A 137 -0.11 12.36 -17.16
C LYS A 137 0.80 12.38 -15.92
N HIS A 138 0.55 13.28 -14.98
CA HIS A 138 1.53 13.67 -13.95
C HIS A 138 0.96 13.85 -12.56
N ILE A 139 -0.37 13.84 -12.41
CA ILE A 139 -1.00 14.08 -11.12
C ILE A 139 -1.35 12.73 -10.54
N ILE A 140 -0.82 12.45 -9.36
CA ILE A 140 -1.28 11.33 -8.53
C ILE A 140 -2.36 11.89 -7.63
N VAL A 141 -3.44 11.17 -7.46
CA VAL A 141 -4.46 11.46 -6.46
C VAL A 141 -4.42 10.33 -5.46
N CYS A 142 -4.30 10.64 -4.17
CA CYS A 142 -4.18 9.65 -3.12
C CYS A 142 -4.75 10.15 -1.81
N VAL A 143 -5.01 9.24 -0.88
CA VAL A 143 -5.31 9.56 0.50
C VAL A 143 -4.01 9.99 1.19
N ARG A 144 -4.10 11.02 2.01
CA ARG A 144 -3.05 11.45 2.94
C ARG A 144 -3.63 11.58 4.34
N GLU A 145 -2.95 11.04 5.33
CA GLU A 145 -3.15 11.39 6.73
C GLU A 145 -2.08 12.40 7.15
N ASP A 146 -2.52 13.46 7.81
CA ASP A 146 -1.66 14.43 8.44
C ASP A 146 -1.62 14.18 9.96
N HIS A 147 -0.51 13.64 10.45
CA HIS A 147 -0.27 13.42 11.88
C HIS A 147 0.50 14.58 12.53
N GLU A 148 0.78 15.67 11.79
CA GLU A 148 1.35 16.88 12.38
C GLU A 148 0.34 17.61 13.27
N VAL A 149 -0.96 17.39 13.04
CA VAL A 149 -2.06 17.99 13.80
C VAL A 149 -2.26 17.35 15.17
N LEU A 150 -1.63 16.21 15.44
CA LEU A 150 -1.78 15.50 16.70
C LEU A 150 -1.20 16.32 17.86
N SER A 151 -1.98 16.44 18.91
CA SER A 151 -1.64 17.16 20.15
C SER A 151 -2.27 16.46 21.35
N GLU A 152 -2.13 17.03 22.55
CA GLU A 152 -2.86 16.54 23.73
C GLU A 152 -4.38 16.63 23.58
N GLU A 153 -4.87 17.55 22.73
CA GLU A 153 -6.29 17.82 22.50
C GLU A 153 -6.83 17.13 21.24
N VAL A 154 -5.93 16.78 20.30
CA VAL A 154 -6.27 16.16 19.01
C VAL A 154 -5.61 14.79 18.92
N SER A 155 -6.43 13.74 19.10
CA SER A 155 -5.98 12.34 19.07
C SER A 155 -6.05 11.68 17.68
N GLU A 156 -6.74 12.31 16.72
CA GLU A 156 -6.94 11.76 15.38
C GLU A 156 -6.17 12.55 14.32
N ALA A 157 -5.52 11.83 13.41
CA ALA A 157 -4.87 12.43 12.26
C ALA A 157 -5.90 13.01 11.29
N GLN A 158 -5.55 14.09 10.60
CA GLN A 158 -6.45 14.65 9.60
C GLN A 158 -6.31 13.90 8.26
N THR A 159 -7.36 13.20 7.85
CA THR A 159 -7.41 12.56 6.53
C THR A 159 -7.81 13.57 5.46
N SER A 160 -7.19 13.50 4.29
CA SER A 160 -7.54 14.31 3.12
C SER A 160 -7.26 13.57 1.83
N LEU A 161 -7.96 13.95 0.77
CA LEU A 161 -7.58 13.57 -0.58
C LEU A 161 -6.63 14.63 -1.13
N VAL A 162 -5.44 14.23 -1.56
CA VAL A 162 -4.42 15.15 -2.08
C VAL A 162 -4.07 14.81 -3.52
N SER A 163 -3.63 15.84 -4.24
CA SER A 163 -2.96 15.69 -5.51
C SER A 163 -1.46 15.84 -5.32
N ILE A 164 -0.66 15.02 -6.00
CA ILE A 164 0.80 15.09 -6.03
C ILE A 164 1.27 15.16 -7.48
N ASN A 165 1.94 16.25 -7.86
CA ASN A 165 2.57 16.33 -9.17
C ASN A 165 3.89 15.54 -9.14
N ARG A 166 3.94 14.37 -9.80
CA ARG A 166 5.10 13.48 -9.75
C ARG A 166 6.39 14.05 -10.35
N LYS A 167 6.32 15.17 -11.07
CA LYS A 167 7.50 15.87 -11.63
C LYS A 167 8.01 16.94 -10.67
N THR A 168 7.12 17.82 -10.23
CA THR A 168 7.49 18.97 -9.40
C THR A 168 7.48 18.66 -7.90
N LYS A 169 6.92 17.50 -7.51
CA LYS A 169 6.68 17.08 -6.12
C LYS A 169 5.76 18.02 -5.32
N LYS A 170 5.09 18.96 -5.99
CA LYS A 170 4.11 19.86 -5.37
C LYS A 170 2.85 19.09 -5.04
N GLN A 171 2.25 19.41 -3.90
CA GLN A 171 1.02 18.80 -3.43
C GLN A 171 -0.07 19.84 -3.18
N PHE A 172 -1.32 19.45 -3.35
CA PHE A 172 -2.49 20.25 -3.01
C PHE A 172 -3.57 19.38 -2.40
N VAL A 173 -4.23 19.85 -1.35
CA VAL A 173 -5.46 19.25 -0.84
C VAL A 173 -6.57 19.46 -1.86
N LEU A 174 -7.23 18.37 -2.25
CA LEU A 174 -8.39 18.39 -3.16
C LEU A 174 -9.69 18.38 -2.36
N VAL A 175 -9.75 17.55 -1.32
CA VAL A 175 -10.93 17.36 -0.48
C VAL A 175 -10.46 17.09 0.96
N SER A 176 -11.16 17.68 1.92
CA SER A 176 -10.96 17.51 3.37
C SER A 176 -12.30 17.71 4.09
N GLY A 177 -12.38 17.25 5.34
CA GLY A 177 -13.56 17.46 6.21
C GLY A 177 -14.21 16.18 6.70
N ALA A 178 -14.03 15.06 5.98
CA ALA A 178 -14.45 13.74 6.46
C ALA A 178 -13.35 13.10 7.32
N ASN A 179 -13.75 12.23 8.25
CA ASN A 179 -12.81 11.49 9.10
C ASN A 179 -12.02 10.47 8.27
N PHE A 180 -12.70 9.80 7.34
CA PHE A 180 -12.10 8.76 6.50
C PHE A 180 -12.32 9.05 5.02
N TYR A 181 -11.24 8.92 4.26
CA TYR A 181 -11.26 8.88 2.80
C TYR A 181 -10.65 7.55 2.33
N SER A 182 -11.19 6.99 1.26
CA SER A 182 -10.65 5.78 0.63
C SER A 182 -10.93 5.70 -0.86
N THR A 183 -10.18 4.84 -1.54
CA THR A 183 -10.48 4.35 -2.89
C THR A 183 -10.77 5.46 -3.92
N PRO A 184 -9.90 6.48 -4.11
CA PRO A 184 -10.09 7.41 -5.20
C PRO A 184 -9.94 6.66 -6.53
N LYS A 185 -10.90 6.86 -7.42
CA LYS A 185 -10.94 6.25 -8.76
C LYS A 185 -11.11 7.33 -9.81
N VAL A 186 -10.29 7.23 -10.85
CA VAL A 186 -10.33 8.13 -11.99
C VAL A 186 -10.98 7.40 -13.16
N SER A 187 -12.05 7.96 -13.72
CA SER A 187 -12.71 7.43 -14.91
C SER A 187 -11.91 7.74 -16.19
N GLN A 188 -12.28 7.11 -17.30
CA GLN A 188 -11.67 7.40 -18.62
C GLN A 188 -11.92 8.86 -19.07
N GLN A 189 -13.04 9.45 -18.66
CA GLN A 189 -13.38 10.86 -18.90
C GLN A 189 -12.73 11.82 -17.88
N TRP A 190 -11.88 11.31 -16.98
CA TRP A 190 -11.20 12.08 -15.94
C TRP A 190 -12.15 12.64 -14.87
N TYR A 191 -13.23 11.93 -14.56
CA TYR A 191 -13.99 12.17 -13.32
C TYR A 191 -13.30 11.46 -12.16
N LEU A 192 -13.33 12.09 -10.99
CA LEU A 192 -12.78 11.55 -9.75
C LEU A 192 -13.93 11.15 -8.83
N GLY A 193 -14.05 9.86 -8.53
CA GLY A 193 -14.91 9.33 -7.47
C GLY A 193 -14.08 8.94 -6.25
N LEU A 194 -14.67 8.97 -5.06
CA LEU A 194 -14.03 8.56 -3.81
C LEU A 194 -15.07 8.06 -2.80
N GLY A 195 -14.62 7.26 -1.83
CA GLY A 195 -15.38 6.99 -0.60
C GLY A 195 -15.02 8.01 0.48
N ALA A 196 -16.02 8.51 1.20
CA ALA A 196 -15.84 9.37 2.36
C ALA A 196 -16.81 8.95 3.46
N VAL A 197 -16.34 8.92 4.71
CA VAL A 197 -17.17 8.64 5.89
C VAL A 197 -16.95 9.72 6.92
N GLU A 198 -18.05 10.28 7.40
CA GLU A 198 -18.10 11.21 8.52
C GLU A 198 -18.58 10.43 9.75
N SER A 199 -17.90 10.59 10.89
CA SER A 199 -18.43 10.10 12.14
C SER A 199 -19.60 10.99 12.57
N PRO A 200 -20.67 10.43 13.16
CA PRO A 200 -21.70 11.26 13.77
C PRO A 200 -21.02 12.10 14.84
N GLN A 201 -21.10 13.43 14.71
CA GLN A 201 -20.76 14.31 15.83
C GLN A 201 -21.70 13.95 16.97
N TYR A 202 -21.18 13.31 18.02
CA TYR A 202 -21.88 13.29 19.29
C TYR A 202 -21.92 14.74 19.76
N ALA A 203 -23.04 15.40 19.52
CA ALA A 203 -23.33 16.69 20.13
C ALA A 203 -23.32 16.46 21.64
N MET A 204 -22.20 16.78 22.29
CA MET A 204 -22.20 17.01 23.72
C MET A 204 -22.96 18.31 23.95
N GLY A 205 -24.25 18.19 24.23
CA GLY A 205 -25.10 19.25 24.75
C GLY A 205 -24.93 19.43 26.26
#